data_AF-A0A554MNF9-F1
#
_entry.id   AF-A0A554MNF9-F1
#
_cell.length_a   1.000
_cell.length_b   1.000
_cell.length_c   1.000
_cell.angle_alpha   90.00
_cell.angle_beta   90.00
_cell.angle_gamma   90.00
#
_symmetry.space_group_name_H-M   'P 1'
#
loop_
_entity.id
_entity.type
_entity.pdbx_description
1 polymer ?
#
loop_
_entity_poly.entity_id
_entity_poly.type
_entity_poly.pdbx_seq_one_letter_code
_entity_poly.pdbx_strand_id
1 'polypeptide(L)'
;MLDINNHLIKEADLDMSENLQGTFQILADNKILPESFADRIAQTVGLRNRLVHRYEEIDKPRFIRDFRREMGDFEEYLRIIAKYVEKSESGKK
;
A
#
# COMPACT_ATOMS: atom_id res chain seq x y z
N MET A 1 -0.75 -2.09 5.74
CA MET A 1 -1.07 -1.32 4.51
C MET A 1 -2.47 -1.61 4.04
N LEU A 2 -2.84 -2.86 3.74
CA LEU A 2 -4.18 -3.19 3.24
C LEU A 2 -5.32 -2.76 4.19
N ASP A 3 -5.22 -3.08 5.48
CA ASP A 3 -6.22 -2.65 6.46
C ASP A 3 -6.24 -1.13 6.63
N ILE A 4 -5.07 -0.48 6.52
CA ILE A 4 -4.95 0.98 6.56
C ILE A 4 -5.65 1.59 5.34
N ASN A 5 -5.38 1.09 4.12
CA ASN A 5 -6.04 1.55 2.90
C ASN A 5 -7.55 1.38 3.02
N ASN A 6 -8.02 0.20 3.41
CA ASN A 6 -9.45 -0.09 3.57
C ASN A 6 -10.10 0.82 4.62
N HIS A 7 -9.41 1.09 5.72
CA HIS A 7 -9.91 2.02 6.73
C HIS A 7 -10.00 3.44 6.18
N LEU A 8 -8.95 3.94 5.51
CA LEU A 8 -8.94 5.28 4.91
C LEU A 8 -10.00 5.45 3.82
N ILE A 9 -10.18 4.43 2.95
CA ILE A 9 -11.21 4.42 1.90
C ILE A 9 -12.61 4.54 2.53
N LYS A 10 -12.87 3.77 3.60
CA LYS A 10 -14.15 3.84 4.32
C LYS A 10 -14.37 5.18 5.04
N GLU A 11 -13.35 5.69 5.73
CA GLU A 11 -13.42 6.99 6.42
C GLU A 11 -13.63 8.16 5.45
N ALA A 12 -13.13 8.03 4.22
CA ALA A 12 -13.30 9.03 3.17
C ALA A 12 -14.55 8.82 2.29
N ASP A 13 -15.42 7.85 2.63
CA ASP A 13 -16.63 7.49 1.88
C ASP A 13 -16.37 7.20 0.39
N LEU A 14 -15.25 6.52 0.11
CA LEU A 14 -14.79 6.18 -1.23
C LEU A 14 -15.25 4.77 -1.65
N ASP A 15 -15.39 4.57 -2.97
CA ASP A 15 -15.74 3.29 -3.54
C ASP A 15 -14.68 2.23 -3.21
N MET A 16 -15.12 1.08 -2.70
CA MET A 16 -14.24 -0.03 -2.31
C MET A 16 -13.68 -0.75 -3.54
N SER A 17 -12.39 -1.14 -3.48
CA SER A 17 -11.82 -2.00 -4.52
C SER A 17 -12.26 -3.45 -4.37
N GLU A 18 -12.49 -4.12 -5.50
CA GLU A 18 -12.69 -5.57 -5.55
C GLU A 18 -11.41 -6.38 -5.25
N ASN A 19 -10.22 -5.75 -5.31
CA ASN A 19 -8.97 -6.43 -5.04
C ASN A 19 -7.97 -5.58 -4.22
N LEU A 20 -7.03 -6.28 -3.59
CA LEU A 20 -6.07 -5.65 -2.67
C LEU A 20 -5.16 -4.62 -3.35
N GLN A 21 -4.81 -4.82 -4.62
CA GLN A 21 -3.97 -3.87 -5.37
C GLN A 21 -4.75 -2.59 -5.68
N GLY A 22 -6.02 -2.69 -6.06
CA GLY A 22 -6.85 -1.55 -6.39
C GLY A 22 -7.12 -0.61 -5.20
N THR A 23 -6.90 -1.08 -3.96
CA THR A 23 -6.92 -0.17 -2.80
C THR A 23 -5.86 0.92 -2.88
N PHE A 24 -4.71 0.66 -3.49
CA PHE A 24 -3.67 1.68 -3.70
C PHE A 24 -4.06 2.66 -4.81
N GLN A 25 -4.73 2.16 -5.87
CA GLN A 25 -5.23 3.00 -6.96
C GLN A 25 -6.29 3.99 -6.46
N ILE A 26 -7.25 3.54 -5.65
CA ILE A 26 -8.27 4.43 -5.07
C ILE A 26 -7.61 5.56 -4.26
N LEU A 27 -6.59 5.25 -3.47
CA LEU A 27 -5.86 6.28 -2.73
C LEU A 27 -5.11 7.25 -3.67
N ALA A 28 -4.61 6.77 -4.82
CA ALA A 28 -3.95 7.62 -5.81
C ALA A 28 -4.94 8.55 -6.53
N ASP A 29 -6.07 8.00 -6.99
CA ASP A 29 -7.13 8.75 -7.68
C ASP A 29 -7.67 9.89 -6.80
N ASN A 30 -7.67 9.67 -5.48
CA ASN A 30 -8.08 10.64 -4.47
C ASN A 30 -6.92 11.50 -3.91
N LYS A 31 -5.73 11.45 -4.55
CA LYS A 31 -4.54 12.25 -4.23
C LYS A 31 -4.00 12.05 -2.81
N ILE A 32 -4.32 10.92 -2.19
CA ILE A 32 -3.78 10.49 -0.89
C ILE A 32 -2.39 9.90 -1.09
N LEU A 33 -2.20 9.13 -2.17
CA LEU A 33 -0.90 8.65 -2.63
C LEU A 33 -0.50 9.32 -3.95
N PRO A 34 0.80 9.57 -4.19
CA PRO A 34 1.28 9.86 -5.54
C PRO A 34 1.03 8.66 -6.46
N GLU A 35 0.53 8.89 -7.67
CA GLU A 35 0.19 7.84 -8.65
C GLU A 35 1.39 6.91 -8.94
N SER A 36 2.56 7.50 -9.24
CA SER A 36 3.79 6.74 -9.48
C SER A 36 4.28 5.92 -8.28
N PHE A 37 3.89 6.31 -7.06
CA PHE A 37 4.18 5.57 -5.85
C PHE A 37 3.16 4.44 -5.64
N ALA A 38 1.88 4.70 -5.90
CA ALA A 38 0.81 3.71 -5.79
C ALA A 38 1.05 2.50 -6.69
N ASP A 39 1.46 2.71 -7.94
CA ASP A 39 1.84 1.63 -8.85
C ASP A 39 2.99 0.78 -8.31
N ARG A 40 3.98 1.43 -7.70
CA ARG A 40 5.18 0.77 -7.16
C ARG A 40 4.86 -0.07 -5.94
N ILE A 41 4.19 0.50 -4.94
CA ILE A 41 3.83 -0.18 -3.69
C ILE A 41 2.77 -1.29 -3.92
N ALA A 42 1.93 -1.17 -4.96
CA ALA A 42 0.96 -2.21 -5.31
C ALA A 42 1.64 -3.53 -5.72
N GLN A 43 2.84 -3.48 -6.31
CA GLN A 43 3.61 -4.68 -6.68
C GLN A 43 3.95 -5.55 -5.47
N THR A 44 4.13 -4.94 -4.30
CA THR A 44 4.42 -5.61 -3.03
C THR A 44 3.28 -6.56 -2.61
N VAL A 45 2.04 -6.27 -2.98
CA VAL A 45 0.89 -7.17 -2.76
C VAL A 45 1.06 -8.48 -3.54
N GLY A 46 1.56 -8.39 -4.77
CA GLY A 46 1.87 -9.56 -5.59
C GLY A 46 2.97 -10.44 -4.98
N LEU A 47 3.90 -9.83 -4.24
CA LEU A 47 4.95 -10.55 -3.51
C LEU A 47 4.39 -11.33 -2.31
N ARG A 48 3.47 -10.73 -1.55
CA ARG A 48 2.70 -11.44 -0.50
C ARG A 48 1.89 -12.60 -1.04
N ASN A 49 1.25 -12.44 -2.21
CA ASN A 49 0.49 -13.52 -2.83
C ASN A 49 1.40 -14.68 -3.31
N ARG A 50 2.59 -14.36 -3.82
CA ARG A 50 3.59 -15.38 -4.18
C ARG A 50 4.09 -16.16 -2.96
N LEU A 51 4.32 -15.48 -1.84
CA LEU A 51 4.71 -16.13 -0.58
C LEU A 51 3.68 -17.14 -0.10
N VAL A 52 2.39 -16.82 -0.16
CA VAL A 52 1.34 -17.69 0.36
C VAL A 52 1.07 -18.87 -0.58
N HIS A 53 1.06 -18.65 -1.90
CA HIS A 53 0.65 -19.68 -2.86
C HIS A 53 1.78 -20.52 -3.44
N ARG A 54 3.03 -20.03 -3.42
CA ARG A 54 4.17 -20.70 -4.07
C ARG A 54 5.38 -20.83 -3.15
N TYR A 55 5.18 -20.85 -1.83
CA TYR A 55 6.26 -20.84 -0.85
C TYR A 55 7.34 -21.90 -1.10
N GLU A 56 6.94 -23.11 -1.48
CA GLU A 56 7.83 -24.25 -1.73
C GLU A 56 8.75 -24.06 -2.95
N GLU A 57 8.35 -23.20 -3.89
CA GLU A 57 9.08 -22.90 -5.13
C GLU A 57 9.90 -21.60 -5.05
N ILE A 58 9.90 -20.92 -3.89
CA ILE A 58 10.57 -19.62 -3.75
C ILE A 58 12.09 -19.80 -3.59
N ASP A 59 12.83 -19.15 -4.49
CA ASP A 59 14.25 -18.83 -4.31
C ASP A 59 14.41 -17.85 -3.14
N LYS A 60 14.76 -18.39 -1.97
CA LYS A 60 14.87 -17.64 -0.71
C LYS A 60 15.87 -16.47 -0.78
N PRO A 61 17.11 -16.64 -1.29
CA PRO A 61 18.03 -15.52 -1.49
C PRO A 61 17.46 -14.39 -2.35
N ARG A 62 16.82 -14.73 -3.47
CA ARG A 62 16.20 -13.75 -4.37
C ARG A 62 15.07 -13.01 -3.68
N PHE A 63 14.22 -13.74 -2.95
CA PHE A 63 13.12 -13.19 -2.18
C PHE A 63 13.60 -12.21 -1.10
N ILE A 64 14.61 -12.57 -0.29
CA ILE A 64 15.12 -11.68 0.76
C ILE A 64 15.70 -10.39 0.18
N ARG A 65 16.37 -10.47 -0.97
CA ARG A 65 16.88 -9.29 -1.67
C ARG A 65 15.73 -8.39 -2.15
N ASP A 66 14.73 -8.97 -2.80
CA ASP A 66 13.60 -8.22 -3.35
C ASP A 66 12.76 -7.59 -2.20
N PHE A 67 12.56 -8.32 -1.10
CA PHE A 67 11.91 -7.82 0.11
C PHE A 67 12.67 -6.66 0.76
N ARG A 68 14.01 -6.73 0.84
CA ARG A 68 14.84 -5.64 1.36
C ARG A 68 14.74 -4.37 0.52
N ARG A 69 14.56 -4.49 -0.80
CA ARG A 69 14.33 -3.34 -1.68
C ARG A 69 13.00 -2.67 -1.37
N GLU A 70 11.97 -3.46 -1.09
CA GLU A 70 10.62 -2.97 -0.79
C GLU A 70 10.51 -2.33 0.60
N MET A 71 11.42 -2.63 1.55
CA MET A 71 11.45 -1.99 2.87
C MET A 71 11.42 -0.45 2.81
N GLY A 72 12.12 0.15 1.84
CA GLY A 72 12.08 1.59 1.63
C GLY A 72 10.70 2.12 1.20
N ASP A 73 9.97 1.33 0.40
CA ASP A 73 8.62 1.70 -0.04
C ASP A 73 7.63 1.64 1.14
N PHE A 74 7.79 0.71 2.08
CA PHE A 74 6.97 0.69 3.30
C PHE A 74 7.18 1.94 4.17
N GLU A 75 8.42 2.38 4.34
CA GLU A 75 8.72 3.60 5.10
C GLU A 75 8.15 4.85 4.42
N GLU A 76 8.27 4.93 3.10
CA GLU A 76 7.69 6.03 2.33
C GLU A 76 6.16 6.03 2.42
N TYR A 77 5.52 4.86 2.29
CA TYR A 77 4.08 4.70 2.46
C TYR A 77 3.62 5.23 3.83
N LEU A 78 4.27 4.80 4.93
CA LEU A 78 3.90 5.21 6.28
C LEU A 78 4.04 6.73 6.46
N ARG A 79 5.09 7.32 5.90
CA ARG A 79 5.31 8.77 5.95
C ARG A 79 4.21 9.55 5.23
N ILE A 80 3.80 9.09 4.05
CA ILE A 80 2.73 9.72 3.27
C ILE A 80 1.40 9.64 4.03
N ILE A 81 1.04 8.46 4.53
CA ILE A 81 -0.22 8.27 5.26
C ILE A 81 -0.24 9.06 6.58
N ALA A 82 0.85 9.06 7.36
CA ALA A 82 0.91 9.82 8.60
C ALA A 82 0.67 11.32 8.34
N LYS A 83 1.33 11.87 7.31
CA LYS A 83 1.14 13.27 6.90
C LYS A 83 -0.29 13.57 6.44
N TYR A 84 -0.93 12.63 5.74
CA TYR A 84 -2.32 12.75 5.33
C TYR A 84 -3.26 12.81 6.55
N VAL A 85 -3.11 11.88 7.51
CA VAL A 85 -3.93 11.81 8.73
C VAL A 85 -3.75 13.06 9.60
N GLU A 86 -2.53 13.54 9.79
CA GLU A 86 -2.26 14.79 10.54
C GLU A 86 -2.95 16.00 9.91
N LYS A 87 -2.96 16.07 8.57
CA LYS A 87 -3.64 17.14 7.84
C LYS A 87 -5.16 17.04 7.98
N SER A 88 -5.73 15.84 7.92
CA SER A 88 -7.19 15.65 8.08
C SER A 88 -7.66 16.00 9.48
N GLU A 89 -6.85 15.75 10.52
CA GLU A 89 -7.21 16.10 11.91
C GLU A 89 -7.06 17.59 12.19
N SER A 90 -6.11 18.27 11.54
CA SER A 90 -5.91 19.72 11.67
C SER A 90 -7.00 20.56 11.00
N GLY A 91 -7.66 20.03 9.97
CA GLY A 91 -8.79 20.67 9.28
C GLY A 91 -10.16 20.43 9.92
N LYS A 92 -10.25 19.58 10.96
CA LYS A 92 -11.47 19.33 11.74
C LYS A 92 -11.62 20.24 12.98
N LYS A 93 -10.64 21.11 13.26
CA LYS A 93 -10.69 22.16 14.29
C LYS A 93 -11.17 23.48 13.70
#